data_AF-A0A925LF00-F1
#
_entry.id   AF-A0A925LF00-F1
#
_cell.length_a   1.000
_cell.length_b   1.000
_cell.length_c   1.000
_cell.angle_alpha   90.00
_cell.angle_beta   90.00
_cell.angle_gamma   90.00
#
_symmetry.space_group_name_H-M   'P 1'
#
loop_
_entity.id
_entity.type
_entity.pdbx_description
1 polymer ?
#
loop_
_entity_poly.entity_id
_entity_poly.type
_entity_poly.pdbx_seq_one_letter_code
_entity_poly.pdbx_strand_id
1 'polypeptide(L)'
;EKEGIINTLLMSTGLIEEPLKMLYNYGAIFLGMTYTLFPFMVLPLYSSIEKLDRGLLEAADDLGANSKKAFRFVTLPLTMPGVVAGSLLVFIPSLGFFFIPDLMGGGKQMIIGNLIKNQFLTARNWPFGAALSILLIVITLVFVLGYLKLVGGDKEDMGVM
;
A
#
# COMPACT_ATOMS: atom_id res chain seq x y z
N GLU A 1 23.48 -6.72 -4.01
CA GLU A 1 24.96 -6.62 -4.06
C GLU A 1 25.46 -5.97 -2.77
N LYS A 2 26.72 -6.21 -2.39
CA LYS A 2 27.31 -5.62 -1.16
C LYS A 2 27.91 -4.23 -1.41
N GLU A 3 28.14 -3.84 -2.66
CA GLU A 3 28.82 -2.59 -3.05
C GLU A 3 27.84 -1.56 -3.63
N GLY A 4 27.00 -0.98 -2.76
CA GLY A 4 26.15 0.16 -3.12
C GLY A 4 26.68 1.44 -2.51
N ILE A 5 26.47 2.60 -3.17
CA ILE A 5 26.87 3.93 -2.67
C ILE A 5 26.41 4.14 -1.22
N ILE A 6 25.21 3.67 -0.88
CA ILE A 6 24.66 3.75 0.49
C ILE A 6 25.48 2.92 1.49
N ASN A 7 25.82 1.67 1.15
CA ASN A 7 26.66 0.85 2.03
C ASN A 7 28.06 1.45 2.16
N THR A 8 28.65 1.94 1.08
CA THR A 8 29.98 2.58 1.11
C THR A 8 29.97 3.84 1.99
N LEU A 9 28.94 4.68 1.90
CA LEU A 9 28.79 5.87 2.75
C LEU A 9 28.54 5.50 4.22
N LEU A 10 27.67 4.53 4.50
CA LEU A 10 27.37 4.10 5.88
C LEU A 10 28.56 3.40 6.55
N MET A 11 29.34 2.62 5.79
CA MET A 11 30.59 2.02 6.26
C MET A 11 31.65 3.10 6.49
N SER A 12 31.74 4.11 5.61
CA SER A 12 32.72 5.21 5.74
C SER A 12 32.47 6.12 6.95
N THR A 13 31.22 6.22 7.40
CA THR A 13 30.82 6.97 8.59
C THR A 13 30.91 6.16 9.88
N GLY A 14 31.26 4.86 9.79
CA GLY A 14 31.37 3.96 10.95
C GLY A 14 30.02 3.61 11.61
N LEU A 15 28.89 3.91 10.95
CA LEU A 15 27.56 3.59 11.49
C LEU A 15 27.20 2.11 11.38
N ILE A 16 27.81 1.38 10.44
CA ILE A 16 27.58 -0.06 10.22
C ILE A 16 28.92 -0.78 10.04
N GLU A 17 29.03 -1.99 10.60
CA GLU A 17 30.22 -2.84 10.49
C GLU A 17 30.13 -3.84 9.31
N GLU A 18 28.90 -4.17 8.88
CA GLU A 18 28.64 -5.06 7.75
C GLU A 18 27.70 -4.40 6.72
N PRO A 19 27.90 -4.67 5.40
CA PRO A 19 27.07 -4.10 4.35
C PRO A 19 25.63 -4.61 4.44
N LEU A 20 24.67 -3.68 4.47
CA LEU A 20 23.25 -4.02 4.48
C LEU A 20 22.88 -4.74 3.19
N LYS A 21 22.11 -5.83 3.32
CA LYS A 21 21.47 -6.49 2.17
C LYS A 21 20.32 -5.60 1.69
N MET A 22 20.62 -4.65 0.82
CA MET A 22 19.63 -3.70 0.27
C MET A 22 18.79 -4.27 -0.88
N LEU A 23 19.23 -5.38 -1.47
CA LEU A 23 18.55 -6.09 -2.56
C LEU A 23 18.42 -7.57 -2.22
N TYR A 24 17.54 -8.26 -2.95
CA TYR A 24 17.29 -9.70 -2.88
C TYR A 24 16.66 -10.17 -1.56
N ASN A 25 15.78 -9.35 -0.99
CA ASN A 25 15.04 -9.67 0.22
C ASN A 25 13.65 -9.01 0.23
N TYR A 26 12.78 -9.44 1.14
CA TYR A 26 11.41 -8.91 1.24
C TYR A 26 11.35 -7.41 1.56
N GLY A 27 12.30 -6.88 2.36
CA GLY A 27 12.36 -5.45 2.68
C GLY A 27 12.58 -4.59 1.44
N ALA A 28 13.50 -4.99 0.56
CA ALA A 28 13.74 -4.33 -0.73
C ALA A 28 12.47 -4.33 -1.60
N ILE A 29 11.78 -5.47 -1.68
CA ILE A 29 10.55 -5.62 -2.45
C ILE A 29 9.45 -4.71 -1.91
N PHE A 30 9.19 -4.73 -0.61
CA PHE A 30 8.15 -3.89 0.01
C PHE A 30 8.47 -2.40 -0.11
N LEU A 31 9.73 -2.00 0.00
CA LEU A 31 10.14 -0.61 -0.21
C LEU A 31 9.90 -0.18 -1.65
N GLY A 32 10.28 -0.99 -2.64
CA GLY A 32 10.00 -0.73 -4.05
C GLY A 32 8.51 -0.63 -4.34
N MET A 33 7.72 -1.59 -3.86
CA MET A 33 6.26 -1.60 -4.03
C MET A 33 5.61 -0.37 -3.37
N THR A 34 6.04 -0.02 -2.16
CA THR A 34 5.54 1.17 -1.45
C THR A 34 5.84 2.42 -2.23
N TYR A 35 7.08 2.59 -2.71
CA TYR A 35 7.48 3.74 -3.51
C TYR A 35 6.67 3.86 -4.81
N THR A 36 6.46 2.75 -5.52
CA THR A 36 5.67 2.74 -6.76
C THR A 36 4.19 3.03 -6.53
N LEU A 37 3.62 2.52 -5.43
CA LEU A 37 2.19 2.66 -5.13
C LEU A 37 1.87 3.90 -4.31
N PHE A 38 2.87 4.60 -3.78
CA PHE A 38 2.69 5.79 -2.95
C PHE A 38 1.79 6.86 -3.60
N PRO A 39 1.97 7.22 -4.89
CA PRO A 39 1.12 8.22 -5.52
C PRO A 39 -0.36 7.83 -5.55
N PHE A 40 -0.66 6.53 -5.67
CA PHE A 40 -2.04 6.01 -5.70
C PHE A 40 -2.76 6.18 -4.36
N MET A 41 -2.02 6.20 -3.24
CA MET A 41 -2.58 6.55 -1.93
C MET A 41 -2.75 8.07 -1.78
N VAL A 42 -1.77 8.84 -2.23
CA VAL A 42 -1.74 10.30 -2.02
C VAL A 42 -2.86 11.01 -2.77
N LEU A 43 -3.16 10.64 -4.00
CA LEU A 43 -4.17 11.31 -4.83
C LEU A 43 -5.58 11.36 -4.19
N PRO A 44 -6.18 10.24 -3.74
CA PRO A 44 -7.51 10.26 -3.10
C PRO A 44 -7.49 10.88 -1.71
N LEU A 45 -6.38 10.76 -0.96
CA LEU A 45 -6.20 11.47 0.31
C LEU A 45 -6.21 12.97 0.09
N TYR A 46 -5.42 13.47 -0.87
CA TYR A 46 -5.36 14.88 -1.21
C TYR A 46 -6.74 15.41 -1.60
N SER A 47 -7.44 14.72 -2.49
CA SER A 47 -8.80 15.12 -2.92
C SER A 47 -9.80 15.18 -1.75
N SER A 48 -9.64 14.34 -0.73
CA SER A 48 -10.52 14.34 0.44
C SER A 48 -10.15 15.42 1.46
N ILE A 49 -8.86 15.67 1.65
CA ILE A 49 -8.36 16.74 2.53
C ILE A 49 -8.69 18.12 1.95
N GLU A 50 -8.55 18.31 0.63
CA GLU A 50 -8.83 19.59 -0.04
C GLU A 50 -10.29 20.02 0.10
N LYS A 51 -11.22 19.06 0.21
CA LYS A 51 -12.66 19.30 0.41
C LYS A 51 -13.04 19.58 1.86
N LEU A 52 -12.11 19.46 2.81
CA LEU A 52 -12.38 19.65 4.22
C LEU A 52 -12.57 21.14 4.53
N ASP A 53 -13.71 21.47 5.14
CA ASP A 53 -14.00 22.84 5.57
C ASP A 53 -13.05 23.27 6.68
N ARG A 54 -12.35 24.39 6.44
CA ARG A 54 -11.42 24.99 7.42
C ARG A 54 -12.15 25.45 8.68
N GLY A 55 -13.43 25.83 8.58
CA GLY A 55 -14.24 26.21 9.74
C GLY A 55 -14.34 25.10 10.79
N LEU A 56 -14.28 23.82 10.39
CA LEU A 56 -14.27 22.70 11.33
C LEU A 56 -12.97 22.60 12.13
N LEU A 57 -11.85 23.05 11.55
CA LEU A 57 -10.56 23.11 12.24
C LEU A 57 -10.48 24.32 13.18
N GLU A 58 -11.00 25.47 12.74
CA GLU A 58 -11.11 26.67 13.57
C GLU A 58 -12.01 26.43 14.79
N ALA A 59 -13.18 25.82 14.59
CA ALA A 59 -14.07 25.45 15.68
C ALA A 59 -13.44 24.44 16.66
N ALA A 60 -12.61 23.52 16.17
CA ALA A 60 -11.88 22.60 17.03
C ALA A 60 -10.85 23.34 17.89
N ASP A 61 -10.13 24.32 17.33
CA ASP A 61 -9.18 25.16 18.05
C ASP A 61 -9.88 26.05 19.09
N ASP A 62 -11.03 26.63 18.74
CA ASP A 62 -11.88 27.41 19.66
C ASP A 62 -12.36 26.58 20.87
N LEU A 63 -12.60 25.28 20.67
CA LEU A 63 -12.94 24.33 21.74
C LEU A 63 -11.71 23.83 22.53
N GLY A 64 -10.53 24.38 22.27
CA GLY A 64 -9.28 24.04 22.95
C GLY A 64 -8.64 22.73 22.47
N ALA A 65 -8.97 22.25 21.27
CA ALA A 65 -8.34 21.08 20.70
C ALA A 65 -6.94 21.43 20.14
N ASN A 66 -5.90 20.81 20.68
CA ASN A 66 -4.57 20.88 20.06
C ASN A 66 -4.54 20.15 18.71
N SER A 67 -3.51 20.38 17.89
CA SER A 67 -3.42 19.84 16.52
C SER A 67 -3.55 18.32 16.43
N LYS A 68 -3.09 17.57 17.44
CA LYS A 68 -3.23 16.10 17.48
C LYS A 68 -4.68 15.69 17.72
N LYS A 69 -5.41 16.40 18.59
CA LYS A 69 -6.85 16.19 18.81
C LYS A 69 -7.64 16.58 17.56
N ALA A 70 -7.39 17.76 16.98
CA ALA A 70 -8.03 18.19 15.75
C ALA A 70 -7.82 17.18 14.61
N PHE A 71 -6.61 16.67 14.43
CA PHE A 71 -6.36 15.61 13.45
C PHE A 71 -7.16 14.34 13.74
N ARG A 72 -7.11 13.82 14.97
CA ARG A 72 -7.75 12.53 15.30
C ARG A 72 -9.28 12.59 15.28
N PHE A 73 -9.87 13.71 15.68
CA PHE A 73 -11.32 13.84 15.86
C PHE A 73 -12.03 14.59 14.73
N VAL A 74 -11.30 15.36 13.91
CA VAL A 74 -11.88 16.14 12.80
C VAL A 74 -11.29 15.66 11.48
N THR A 75 -9.99 15.86 11.26
CA THR A 75 -9.38 15.57 9.95
C THR A 75 -9.47 14.10 9.56
N LEU A 76 -9.05 13.19 10.43
CA LEU A 76 -9.02 11.76 10.16
C LEU A 76 -10.42 11.20 9.82
N PRO A 77 -11.46 11.34 10.66
CA PRO A 77 -12.78 10.80 10.35
C PRO A 77 -13.39 11.40 9.08
N LEU A 78 -13.25 12.72 8.87
CA LEU A 78 -13.81 13.38 7.69
C LEU A 78 -13.08 13.02 6.39
N THR A 79 -11.81 12.62 6.47
CA THR A 79 -11.01 12.19 5.32
C THR A 79 -10.97 10.68 5.14
N MET A 80 -11.64 9.90 6.00
CA MET A 80 -11.75 8.44 5.88
C MET A 80 -12.21 7.96 4.50
N PRO A 81 -13.16 8.61 3.79
CA PRO A 81 -13.51 8.20 2.43
C PRO A 81 -12.31 8.21 1.48
N GLY A 82 -11.38 9.16 1.64
CA GLY A 82 -10.13 9.24 0.89
C GLY A 82 -9.14 8.15 1.28
N VAL A 83 -9.01 7.85 2.57
CA VAL A 83 -8.19 6.74 3.07
C VAL A 83 -8.67 5.42 2.45
N VAL A 84 -9.98 5.19 2.48
CA VAL A 84 -10.60 3.96 1.94
C VAL A 84 -10.35 3.83 0.43
N ALA A 85 -10.60 4.90 -0.32
CA ALA A 85 -10.35 4.91 -1.75
C ALA A 85 -8.86 4.67 -2.08
N GLY A 86 -7.95 5.33 -1.35
CA GLY A 86 -6.51 5.14 -1.49
C GLY A 86 -6.05 3.73 -1.13
N SER A 87 -6.56 3.16 -0.05
CA SER A 87 -6.27 1.78 0.33
C SER A 87 -6.67 0.79 -0.76
N LEU A 88 -7.83 0.95 -1.40
CA LEU A 88 -8.27 0.11 -2.50
C LEU A 88 -7.39 0.28 -3.75
N LEU A 89 -7.07 1.54 -4.10
CA LEU A 89 -6.20 1.86 -5.24
C LEU A 89 -4.77 1.35 -5.08
N VAL A 90 -4.29 1.14 -3.85
CA VAL A 90 -2.99 0.49 -3.58
C VAL A 90 -3.12 -1.03 -3.52
N PHE A 91 -4.14 -1.53 -2.83
CA PHE A 91 -4.31 -2.97 -2.56
C PHE A 91 -4.49 -3.78 -3.84
N ILE A 92 -5.42 -3.38 -4.70
CA ILE A 92 -5.77 -4.11 -5.93
C ILE A 92 -4.54 -4.31 -6.84
N PRO A 93 -3.80 -3.26 -7.24
CA PRO A 93 -2.61 -3.48 -8.06
C PRO A 93 -1.51 -4.22 -7.32
N SER A 94 -1.34 -4.03 -6.00
CA SER A 94 -0.25 -4.67 -5.24
C SER A 94 -0.25 -6.21 -5.35
N LEU A 95 -1.43 -6.83 -5.46
CA LEU A 95 -1.57 -8.28 -5.60
C LEU A 95 -1.07 -8.80 -6.96
N GLY A 96 -1.15 -7.97 -8.00
CA GLY A 96 -0.71 -8.28 -9.35
C GLY A 96 0.77 -7.97 -9.63
N PHE A 97 1.48 -7.34 -8.69
CA PHE A 97 2.88 -6.96 -8.89
C PHE A 97 3.78 -8.21 -8.95
N PHE A 98 4.41 -8.43 -10.10
CA PHE A 98 5.43 -9.46 -10.29
C PHE A 98 6.81 -8.88 -10.64
N PHE A 99 6.87 -7.72 -11.29
CA PHE A 99 8.12 -7.15 -11.79
C PHE A 99 9.04 -6.62 -10.66
N ILE A 100 8.49 -5.91 -9.66
CA ILE A 100 9.27 -5.44 -8.50
C ILE A 100 9.83 -6.63 -7.71
N PRO A 101 9.03 -7.67 -7.36
CA PRO A 101 9.56 -8.88 -6.74
C PRO A 101 10.67 -9.57 -7.56
N ASP A 102 10.54 -9.61 -8.88
CA ASP A 102 11.56 -10.24 -9.72
C ASP A 102 12.88 -9.45 -9.75
N LEU A 103 12.80 -8.13 -9.92
CA LEU A 103 13.97 -7.26 -9.98
C LEU A 103 14.64 -7.11 -8.61
N MET A 104 13.86 -6.81 -7.57
CA MET A 104 14.38 -6.51 -6.23
C MET A 104 14.52 -7.74 -5.35
N GLY A 105 13.77 -8.81 -5.60
CA GLY A 105 13.86 -10.10 -4.91
C GLY A 105 14.85 -11.08 -5.56
N GLY A 106 15.34 -10.77 -6.77
CA GLY A 106 16.37 -11.55 -7.47
C GLY A 106 15.91 -12.96 -7.83
N GLY A 107 14.62 -13.16 -8.05
CA GLY A 107 14.00 -14.46 -8.37
C GLY A 107 14.01 -15.50 -7.24
N LYS A 108 14.61 -15.19 -6.08
CA LYS A 108 14.67 -16.09 -4.92
C LYS A 108 13.45 -15.91 -4.01
N GLN A 109 12.89 -14.70 -3.97
CA GLN A 109 11.75 -14.39 -3.13
C GLN A 109 10.47 -14.46 -3.96
N MET A 110 9.58 -15.35 -3.56
CA MET A 110 8.34 -15.63 -4.28
C MET A 110 7.17 -14.96 -3.57
N ILE A 111 6.40 -14.19 -4.34
CA ILE A 111 5.13 -13.56 -3.97
C ILE A 111 4.07 -14.05 -4.95
N ILE A 112 2.79 -13.89 -4.64
CA ILE A 112 1.69 -14.40 -5.47
C ILE A 112 1.79 -13.95 -6.94
N GLY A 113 2.17 -12.70 -7.20
CA GLY A 113 2.29 -12.16 -8.56
C GLY A 113 3.34 -12.89 -9.40
N ASN A 114 4.57 -13.03 -8.89
CA ASN A 114 5.61 -13.73 -9.65
C ASN A 114 5.46 -15.26 -9.62
N LEU A 115 4.79 -15.82 -8.60
CA LEU A 115 4.37 -17.23 -8.62
C LEU A 115 3.46 -17.51 -9.82
N ILE A 116 2.40 -16.72 -10.01
CA ILE A 116 1.47 -16.88 -11.15
C ILE A 116 2.22 -16.73 -12.46
N LYS A 117 3.02 -15.66 -12.60
CA LYS A 117 3.86 -15.42 -13.80
C LYS A 117 4.77 -16.63 -14.11
N ASN A 118 5.42 -17.19 -13.11
CA ASN A 118 6.32 -18.33 -13.28
C ASN A 118 5.59 -19.60 -13.76
N GLN A 119 4.31 -19.78 -13.40
CA GLN A 119 3.52 -20.89 -13.93
C GLN A 119 3.28 -20.78 -15.44
N PHE A 120 3.05 -19.57 -15.94
CA PHE A 120 2.87 -19.34 -17.38
C PHE A 120 4.18 -19.38 -18.16
N LEU A 121 5.22 -18.69 -17.68
CA LEU A 121 6.43 -18.43 -18.47
C LEU A 121 7.56 -19.44 -18.23
N THR A 122 7.74 -19.90 -16.98
CA THR A 122 8.84 -20.79 -16.62
C THR A 122 8.40 -22.24 -16.65
N ALA A 123 7.38 -22.60 -15.87
CA ALA A 123 6.85 -23.96 -15.78
C ALA A 123 6.00 -24.35 -17.00
N ARG A 124 5.53 -23.37 -17.79
CA ARG A 124 4.61 -23.55 -18.93
C ARG A 124 3.37 -24.38 -18.57
N ASN A 125 2.94 -24.32 -17.31
CA ASN A 125 1.73 -24.95 -16.82
C ASN A 125 0.58 -23.94 -16.85
N TRP A 126 0.05 -23.72 -18.05
CA TRP A 126 -1.02 -22.75 -18.30
C TRP A 126 -2.31 -23.08 -17.53
N PRO A 127 -2.75 -24.36 -17.41
CA PRO A 127 -3.92 -24.70 -16.61
C PRO A 127 -3.76 -24.32 -15.14
N PHE A 128 -2.61 -24.63 -14.53
CA PHE A 128 -2.37 -24.30 -13.13
C PHE A 128 -2.20 -22.78 -12.91
N GLY A 129 -1.49 -22.10 -13.82
CA GLY A 129 -1.40 -20.64 -13.81
C GLY A 129 -2.77 -19.97 -13.88
N ALA A 130 -3.67 -20.45 -14.74
CA ALA A 130 -5.03 -19.95 -14.85
C ALA A 130 -5.85 -20.19 -13.56
N ALA A 131 -5.73 -21.38 -12.96
CA ALA A 131 -6.39 -21.67 -11.69
C ALA A 131 -5.94 -20.73 -10.56
N LEU A 132 -4.63 -20.45 -10.45
CA LEU A 132 -4.10 -19.49 -9.47
C LEU A 132 -4.58 -18.06 -9.73
N SER A 133 -4.65 -17.63 -11.00
CA SER A 133 -5.19 -16.31 -11.36
C SER A 133 -6.65 -16.16 -10.98
N ILE A 134 -7.50 -17.16 -11.27
CA ILE A 134 -8.91 -17.16 -10.90
C ILE A 134 -9.06 -17.13 -9.38
N LEU A 135 -8.29 -17.95 -8.66
CA LEU A 135 -8.29 -17.97 -7.20
C LEU A 135 -7.92 -16.60 -6.62
N LEU A 136 -6.87 -15.95 -7.15
CA LEU A 136 -6.47 -14.61 -6.73
C LEU A 136 -7.57 -13.59 -6.99
N ILE A 137 -8.25 -13.64 -8.14
CA ILE A 137 -9.38 -12.75 -8.47
C ILE A 137 -10.51 -12.94 -7.46
N VAL A 138 -10.90 -14.19 -7.17
CA VAL A 138 -11.97 -14.49 -6.21
C VAL A 138 -11.62 -13.98 -4.81
N ILE A 139 -10.40 -14.24 -4.35
CA ILE A 139 -9.91 -13.75 -3.05
C ILE A 139 -9.94 -12.22 -3.03
N THR A 140 -9.41 -11.57 -4.06
CA THR A 140 -9.40 -10.10 -4.18
C THR A 140 -10.81 -9.55 -4.13
N LEU A 141 -11.76 -10.16 -4.84
CA LEU A 141 -13.15 -9.73 -4.86
C LEU A 141 -13.80 -9.87 -3.46
N VAL A 142 -13.57 -11.00 -2.78
CA VAL A 142 -14.07 -11.20 -1.41
C VAL A 142 -13.51 -10.14 -0.45
N PHE A 143 -12.22 -9.83 -0.54
CA PHE A 143 -11.61 -8.78 0.27
C PHE A 143 -12.18 -7.39 -0.05
N VAL A 144 -12.32 -7.05 -1.33
CA VAL A 144 -12.87 -5.74 -1.74
C VAL A 144 -14.32 -5.60 -1.30
N LEU A 145 -15.16 -6.61 -1.53
CA LEU A 145 -16.56 -6.57 -1.09
C LEU A 145 -16.70 -6.54 0.43
N GLY A 146 -15.88 -7.33 1.14
CA GLY A 146 -15.83 -7.31 2.60
C GLY A 146 -15.40 -5.96 3.16
N TYR A 147 -14.35 -5.38 2.58
CA TYR A 147 -13.84 -4.05 2.95
C TYR A 147 -14.87 -2.95 2.69
N LEU A 148 -15.49 -2.95 1.49
CA LEU A 148 -16.54 -1.99 1.15
C LEU A 148 -17.78 -2.15 2.04
N LYS A 149 -18.14 -3.37 2.45
CA LYS A 149 -19.27 -3.58 3.37
C LYS A 149 -18.98 -3.09 4.78
N LEU A 150 -17.76 -3.32 5.29
CA LEU A 150 -17.34 -2.83 6.60
C LEU A 150 -17.29 -1.30 6.66
N VAL A 151 -16.86 -0.66 5.57
CA VAL A 151 -16.79 0.80 5.48
C VAL A 151 -18.13 1.43 5.10
N GLY A 152 -18.90 0.78 4.23
CA GLY A 152 -20.18 1.25 3.73
C GLY A 152 -21.33 1.09 4.73
N GLY A 153 -21.28 0.06 5.57
CA GLY A 153 -22.24 -0.10 6.68
C GLY A 153 -22.20 1.09 7.66
N ASP A 154 -21.05 1.77 7.77
CA ASP A 154 -20.90 2.97 8.58
C ASP A 154 -21.60 4.20 7.95
N LYS A 155 -21.80 4.23 6.62
CA LYS A 155 -22.49 5.32 5.91
C LYS A 155 -24.01 5.18 5.89
N GLU A 156 -24.55 3.97 5.84
CA GLU A 156 -26.01 3.73 5.91
C GLU A 156 -26.59 4.07 7.29
N ASP A 157 -25.84 3.83 8.38
CA ASP A 157 -26.25 4.20 9.75
C ASP A 157 -26.07 5.71 10.06
N MET A 158 -25.35 6.45 9.22
CA MET A 158 -25.10 7.90 9.39
C MET A 158 -25.97 8.81 8.51
N GLY A 159 -27.03 8.30 7.88
CA GLY A 159 -28.09 9.15 7.29
C GLY A 159 -27.62 10.18 6.25
N VAL A 160 -26.55 9.92 5.51
CA VAL A 160 -26.07 10.81 4.45
C VAL A 160 -26.27 10.12 3.09
N MET A 161 -27.47 10.33 2.54
CA MET A 161 -27.77 10.27 1.11
C MET A 161 -27.94 11.69 0.59
#